data_AF-A0A0J9E7C2-F1
#
_entry.id   AF-A0A0J9E7C2-F1
#
_cell.length_a   1.000
_cell.length_b   1.000
_cell.length_c   1.000
_cell.angle_alpha   90.00
_cell.angle_beta   90.00
_cell.angle_gamma   90.00
#
_symmetry.space_group_name_H-M   'P 1'
#
loop_
_entity.id
_entity.type
_entity.pdbx_description
1 polymer ?
#
loop_
_entity_poly.entity_id
_entity_poly.type
_entity_poly.pdbx_seq_one_letter_code
_entity_poly.pdbx_strand_id
1 'polypeptide(L)'
;MSTVTITLANRDYAQYKVEARRPLLDTLREQGVDLPYGCKYGGCITCAAKLTEGEVDQRRQVALNNRQLGNGYVILCVARPVTDCTFEIGVESHDKLYRNPWLDPLEPHELKADIAAPRRGN
;
A
#
# COMPACT_ATOMS: atom_id res chain seq x y z
N MET A 1 -1.57 15.12 -19.40
CA MET A 1 -1.13 14.24 -18.29
C MET A 1 -1.80 12.89 -18.47
N SER A 2 -1.08 11.78 -18.32
CA SER A 2 -1.70 10.44 -18.44
C SER A 2 -2.61 10.20 -17.23
N THR A 3 -3.85 9.83 -17.51
CA THR A 3 -4.86 9.42 -16.55
C THR A 3 -5.02 7.91 -16.62
N VAL A 4 -5.22 7.29 -15.47
CA VAL A 4 -5.51 5.86 -15.35
C VAL A 4 -6.77 5.66 -14.52
N THR A 5 -7.36 4.48 -14.61
CA THR A 5 -8.58 4.09 -13.91
C THR A 5 -8.22 3.36 -12.63
N ILE A 6 -8.80 3.78 -11.51
CA ILE A 6 -8.72 3.08 -10.24
C ILE A 6 -10.10 2.52 -9.92
N THR A 7 -10.17 1.21 -9.71
CA THR A 7 -11.40 0.49 -9.33
C THR A 7 -11.31 0.09 -7.86
N LEU A 8 -12.36 0.33 -7.08
CA LEU A 8 -12.49 -0.13 -5.70
C LEU A 8 -13.38 -1.37 -5.66
N ALA A 9 -12.77 -2.56 -5.67
CA ALA A 9 -13.49 -3.84 -5.80
C ALA A 9 -14.52 -4.06 -4.69
N ASN A 10 -14.19 -3.65 -3.46
CA ASN A 10 -15.04 -3.80 -2.29
C ASN A 10 -15.92 -2.58 -2.00
N ARG A 11 -16.08 -1.68 -2.98
CA ARG A 11 -16.98 -0.51 -2.93
C ARG A 11 -17.81 -0.46 -4.21
N ASP A 12 -18.58 -1.52 -4.45
CA ASP A 12 -19.45 -1.67 -5.63
C ASP A 12 -18.73 -1.45 -6.98
N TYR A 13 -17.45 -1.82 -7.04
CA TYR A 13 -16.58 -1.58 -8.20
C TYR A 13 -16.53 -0.12 -8.64
N ALA A 14 -16.67 0.84 -7.71
CA ALA A 14 -16.60 2.26 -8.00
C ALA A 14 -15.27 2.62 -8.70
N GLN A 15 -15.36 3.43 -9.76
CA GLN A 15 -14.24 3.79 -10.61
C GLN A 15 -13.91 5.28 -10.53
N TYR A 16 -12.62 5.59 -10.47
CA TYR A 16 -12.10 6.94 -10.36
C TYR A 16 -11.01 7.15 -11.40
N LYS A 17 -11.03 8.31 -12.08
CA LYS A 17 -9.95 8.70 -12.98
C LYS A 17 -8.93 9.49 -12.18
N VAL A 18 -7.69 9.03 -12.17
CA VAL A 18 -6.61 9.67 -11.40
C VAL A 18 -5.42 10.01 -12.30
N GLU A 19 -4.69 11.05 -11.95
CA GLU A 19 -3.46 11.42 -12.63
C GLU A 19 -2.29 10.52 -12.20
N ALA A 20 -1.62 9.86 -13.16
CA ALA A 20 -0.56 8.89 -12.88
C ALA A 20 0.65 9.48 -12.13
N ARG A 21 0.86 10.80 -12.13
CA ARG A 21 2.00 11.47 -11.46
C ARG A 21 1.71 11.87 -10.01
N ARG A 22 0.45 11.79 -9.57
CA ARG A 22 0.01 12.24 -8.24
C ARG A 22 -0.22 11.07 -7.30
N PRO A 23 -0.05 11.25 -5.97
CA PRO A 23 -0.38 10.22 -5.00
C PRO A 23 -1.85 9.78 -5.09
N LEU A 24 -2.07 8.47 -4.99
CA LEU A 24 -3.42 7.88 -5.01
C LEU A 24 -4.31 8.41 -3.88
N LEU A 25 -3.76 8.59 -2.68
CA LEU A 25 -4.51 9.10 -1.53
C LEU A 25 -5.16 10.46 -1.83
N ASP A 26 -4.39 11.41 -2.35
CA ASP A 26 -4.90 12.78 -2.55
C ASP A 26 -5.91 12.81 -3.71
N THR A 27 -5.59 12.14 -4.83
CA THR A 27 -6.46 12.11 -6.02
C THR A 27 -7.81 11.42 -5.79
N LEU A 28 -7.85 10.36 -4.98
CA LEU A 28 -9.10 9.68 -4.63
C LEU A 28 -9.92 10.49 -3.62
N ARG A 29 -9.29 11.11 -2.62
CA ARG A 29 -9.98 11.95 -1.63
C ARG A 29 -10.57 13.21 -2.24
N GLU A 30 -9.90 13.83 -3.21
CA GLU A 30 -10.44 14.94 -4.00
C GLU A 30 -11.72 14.57 -4.74
N GLN A 31 -11.93 13.28 -5.04
CA GLN A 31 -13.13 12.73 -5.66
C GLN A 31 -14.15 12.20 -4.64
N GLY A 32 -13.96 12.48 -3.35
CA GLY A 32 -14.89 12.12 -2.28
C GLY A 32 -14.72 10.73 -1.68
N VAL A 33 -13.66 9.99 -2.03
CA VAL A 33 -13.38 8.69 -1.41
C VAL A 33 -12.87 8.90 0.01
N ASP A 34 -13.55 8.34 1.00
CA ASP A 34 -13.09 8.41 2.40
C ASP A 34 -11.96 7.39 2.65
N LEU A 35 -10.73 7.92 2.71
CA LEU A 35 -9.51 7.14 2.94
C LEU A 35 -8.78 7.65 4.19
N PRO A 36 -8.54 6.78 5.19
CA PRO A 36 -7.82 7.17 6.38
C PRO A 36 -6.34 7.47 6.06
N TYR A 37 -5.77 8.45 6.76
CA TYR A 37 -4.36 8.80 6.65
C TYR A 37 -3.81 9.31 7.99
N GLY A 38 -2.51 9.17 8.17
CA GLY A 38 -1.79 9.70 9.33
C GLY A 38 -0.59 10.53 8.88
N CYS A 39 0.52 9.85 8.58
CA CYS A 39 1.82 10.52 8.39
C CYS A 39 1.99 11.25 7.04
N LYS A 40 1.31 10.81 5.98
CA LYS A 40 1.46 11.29 4.58
C LYS A 40 2.88 11.27 3.97
N TYR A 41 3.87 10.65 4.60
CA TYR A 41 5.22 10.49 4.02
C TYR A 41 5.63 9.02 3.77
N GLY A 42 4.71 8.08 3.95
CA GLY A 42 4.94 6.65 3.68
C GLY A 42 5.52 5.84 4.84
N GLY A 43 5.53 6.38 6.06
CA GLY A 43 6.09 5.74 7.27
C GLY A 43 5.08 5.08 8.21
N CYS A 44 3.77 5.15 7.92
CA CYS A 44 2.73 4.44 8.67
C CYS A 44 1.86 3.61 7.71
N ILE A 45 1.07 2.69 8.27
CA ILE A 45 0.16 1.83 7.50
C ILE A 45 -1.30 2.31 7.48
N THR A 46 -1.61 3.50 8.02
CA THR A 46 -2.99 4.02 8.10
C THR A 46 -3.68 4.11 6.73
N CYS A 47 -2.95 4.49 5.68
CA CYS A 47 -3.47 4.58 4.31
C CYS A 47 -3.17 3.33 3.46
N ALA A 48 -2.95 2.18 4.10
CA ALA A 48 -2.70 0.93 3.40
C ALA A 48 -3.97 0.42 2.71
N ALA A 49 -3.82 -0.02 1.46
CA ALA A 49 -4.82 -0.73 0.68
C ALA A 49 -4.20 -1.97 0.04
N LYS A 50 -5.03 -2.91 -0.40
CA LYS A 50 -4.58 -4.13 -1.06
C LYS A 50 -4.80 -4.02 -2.56
N LEU A 51 -3.72 -4.10 -3.33
CA LEU A 51 -3.73 -4.15 -4.78
C LEU A 51 -4.09 -5.57 -5.23
N THR A 52 -5.17 -5.70 -5.96
CA THR A 52 -5.66 -6.99 -6.49
C THR A 52 -5.33 -7.15 -7.98
N GLU A 53 -5.19 -6.04 -8.71
CA GLU A 53 -4.83 -6.02 -10.12
C GLU A 53 -4.11 -4.71 -10.46
N GLY A 54 -3.15 -4.76 -11.38
CA GLY A 54 -2.42 -3.59 -11.88
C GLY A 54 -1.05 -3.42 -11.23
N GLU A 55 -0.42 -2.27 -11.50
CA GLU A 55 0.92 -1.94 -11.02
C GLU A 55 1.00 -0.52 -10.48
N VAL A 56 1.73 -0.33 -9.38
CA VAL A 56 2.00 0.97 -8.77
C VAL A 56 3.49 1.18 -8.46
N ASP A 57 3.97 2.41 -8.62
CA ASP A 57 5.23 2.86 -8.06
C ASP A 57 5.00 3.38 -6.63
N GLN A 58 5.45 2.60 -5.65
CA GLN A 58 5.47 2.99 -4.24
C GLN A 58 6.88 3.02 -3.65
N ARG A 59 7.93 3.23 -4.45
CA ARG A 59 9.35 3.18 -3.99
C ARG A 59 9.68 4.13 -2.84
N ARG A 60 8.87 5.17 -2.62
CA ARG A 60 9.03 6.12 -1.50
C ARG A 60 8.49 5.60 -0.16
N GLN A 61 7.77 4.47 -0.14
CA GLN A 61 7.23 3.92 1.09
C GLN A 61 8.33 3.31 1.96
N VAL A 62 8.21 3.46 3.28
CA VAL A 62 9.13 2.84 4.26
C VAL A 62 8.39 2.02 5.31
N ALA A 63 7.06 1.95 5.30
CA ALA A 63 6.25 1.26 6.30
C ALA A 63 6.16 -0.26 6.11
N LEU A 64 6.12 -0.75 4.86
CA LEU A 64 5.83 -2.15 4.54
C LEU A 64 7.09 -2.99 4.43
N ASN A 65 7.08 -4.18 5.05
CA ASN A 65 8.10 -5.21 4.88
C ASN A 65 7.83 -6.08 3.63
N ASN A 66 8.76 -6.99 3.31
CA ASN A 66 8.67 -7.80 2.09
C ASN A 66 7.45 -8.73 2.10
N ARG A 67 7.08 -9.27 3.26
CA ARG A 67 5.86 -10.07 3.40
C ARG A 67 4.61 -9.27 3.02
N GLN A 68 4.49 -8.05 3.53
CA GLN A 68 3.33 -7.21 3.24
C GLN A 68 3.30 -6.78 1.76
N LEU A 69 4.44 -6.42 1.19
CA LEU A 69 4.55 -6.12 -0.24
C LEU A 69 4.16 -7.33 -1.10
N GLY A 70 4.64 -8.53 -0.75
CA GLY A 70 4.28 -9.78 -1.43
C GLY A 70 2.81 -10.17 -1.30
N ASN A 71 2.12 -9.68 -0.27
CA ASN A 71 0.67 -9.83 -0.11
C ASN A 71 -0.15 -8.73 -0.83
N GLY A 72 0.50 -7.88 -1.63
CA GLY A 72 -0.16 -6.86 -2.45
C GLY A 72 -0.47 -5.56 -1.72
N TYR A 73 0.10 -5.30 -0.53
CA TYR A 73 -0.18 -4.05 0.18
C TYR A 73 0.53 -2.85 -0.42
N VAL A 74 -0.18 -1.72 -0.46
CA VAL A 74 0.25 -0.46 -1.05
C VAL A 74 0.00 0.70 -0.09
N ILE A 75 0.97 1.61 0.04
CA ILE A 75 0.83 2.84 0.83
C ILE A 75 0.37 4.00 -0.05
N LEU A 76 -0.96 4.26 -0.05
CA LEU A 76 -1.61 5.18 -1.00
C LEU A 76 -1.09 6.62 -0.97
N CYS A 77 -0.59 7.10 0.18
CA CYS A 77 -0.09 8.48 0.31
C CYS A 77 1.20 8.78 -0.48
N VAL A 78 1.92 7.75 -0.90
CA VAL A 78 3.15 7.89 -1.69
C VAL A 78 3.14 7.08 -2.99
N ALA A 79 2.15 6.19 -3.14
CA ALA A 79 1.96 5.36 -4.32
C ALA A 79 1.41 6.16 -5.51
N ARG A 80 1.93 5.87 -6.69
CA ARG A 80 1.50 6.40 -7.99
C ARG A 80 1.15 5.23 -8.90
N PRO A 81 0.01 5.23 -9.60
CA PRO A 81 -0.35 4.13 -10.46
C PRO A 81 0.46 4.16 -11.76
N VAL A 82 0.90 2.98 -12.21
CA VAL A 82 1.62 2.76 -13.48
C VAL A 82 0.63 2.32 -14.57
N THR A 83 -0.33 1.48 -14.20
CA THR A 83 -1.44 1.00 -15.04
C THR A 83 -2.78 1.33 -14.41
N ASP A 84 -3.87 0.96 -15.07
CA ASP A 84 -5.16 0.81 -14.39
C ASP A 84 -5.01 -0.21 -13.26
N CYS A 85 -5.65 0.07 -12.11
CA CYS A 85 -5.47 -0.69 -10.88
C CYS A 85 -6.81 -1.00 -10.20
N THR A 86 -6.90 -2.16 -9.58
CA THR A 86 -8.04 -2.56 -8.74
C THR A 86 -7.58 -2.75 -7.31
N PHE A 87 -8.21 -2.05 -6.37
CA PHE A 87 -7.90 -2.08 -4.94
C PHE A 87 -9.06 -2.57 -4.10
N GLU A 88 -8.72 -3.23 -2.99
CA GLU A 88 -9.57 -3.35 -1.81
C GLU A 88 -9.09 -2.35 -0.75
N ILE A 89 -10.01 -1.57 -0.20
CA ILE A 89 -9.73 -0.55 0.83
C ILE A 89 -10.41 -0.89 2.16
N GLY A 90 -10.19 -0.07 3.19
CA GLY A 90 -10.82 -0.27 4.51
C GLY A 90 -10.16 -1.38 5.33
N VAL A 91 -10.72 -1.63 6.52
CA VAL A 91 -10.21 -2.65 7.46
C VAL A 91 -10.39 -4.06 6.90
N GLU A 92 -11.39 -4.23 6.04
CA GLU A 92 -11.71 -5.46 5.34
C GLU A 92 -10.58 -5.92 4.40
N SER A 93 -9.74 -5.01 3.90
CA SER A 93 -8.59 -5.37 3.08
C SER A 93 -7.35 -5.75 3.89
N HIS A 94 -7.37 -5.58 5.22
CA HIS A 94 -6.22 -5.80 6.11
C HIS A 94 -6.12 -7.24 6.63
N ASP A 95 -6.61 -8.22 5.87
CA ASP A 95 -6.62 -9.65 6.23
C ASP A 95 -5.25 -10.22 6.61
N LYS A 96 -4.18 -9.76 5.96
CA LYS A 96 -2.80 -10.20 6.20
C LYS A 96 -1.85 -9.06 6.55
N LEU A 97 -2.35 -7.83 6.67
CA LEU A 97 -1.51 -6.64 6.84
C LEU A 97 -0.76 -6.69 8.18
N TYR A 98 -1.48 -7.02 9.25
CA TYR A 98 -0.91 -7.19 10.57
C TYR A 98 -0.73 -8.68 10.90
N ARG A 99 0.40 -8.99 11.54
CA ARG A 99 0.73 -10.30 12.10
C ARG A 99 1.36 -10.05 13.45
N ASN A 100 0.92 -10.77 14.47
CA ASN A 100 1.45 -10.64 15.83
C ASN A 100 2.88 -11.22 15.87
N PRO A 101 3.93 -10.40 16.03
CA PRO A 101 5.32 -10.88 15.96
C PRO A 101 5.74 -11.70 17.19
N TRP A 102 5.01 -11.63 18.30
CA TRP A 102 5.29 -12.42 19.51
C TRP A 102 4.78 -13.86 19.39
N LEU A 103 3.80 -14.12 18.53
CA LEU A 103 3.26 -15.45 18.29
C LEU A 103 3.83 -16.10 17.03
N ASP A 104 4.16 -15.29 16.02
CA ASP A 104 4.64 -15.75 14.74
C ASP A 104 5.72 -14.77 14.23
N PRO A 105 7.00 -14.97 14.62
CA PRO A 105 8.10 -14.06 14.28
C PRO A 105 8.46 -14.05 12.79
N LEU A 106 8.82 -12.88 12.24
CA LEU A 106 9.21 -12.77 10.83
C LEU A 106 10.51 -13.52 10.53
N GLU A 107 10.51 -14.22 9.40
CA GLU A 107 11.70 -14.88 8.86
C GLU A 107 12.65 -13.86 8.19
N PRO A 108 13.96 -14.15 8.07
CA PRO A 108 14.93 -13.21 7.51
C PRO A 108 14.58 -12.68 6.11
N HIS A 109 13.93 -13.48 5.26
CA HIS A 109 13.53 -13.08 3.92
C HIS A 109 12.30 -12.15 3.90
N GLU A 110 11.50 -12.16 4.97
CA GLU A 110 10.33 -11.30 5.15
C GLU A 110 10.72 -9.89 5.63
N LEU A 111 11.90 -9.77 6.25
CA LEU A 111 12.50 -8.51 6.66
C LEU A 111 13.02 -7.73 5.46
N LYS A 112 13.11 -6.40 5.61
CA LYS A 112 13.78 -5.55 4.62
C LYS A 112 15.27 -5.85 4.56
N ALA A 113 15.88 -5.65 3.39
CA ALA A 113 17.27 -5.99 3.13
C ALA A 113 18.27 -5.32 4.10
N ASP A 114 17.97 -4.10 4.55
CA ASP A 114 18.77 -3.34 5.52
C ASP A 114 18.67 -3.84 6.98
N ILE A 115 17.67 -4.67 7.28
CA ILE A 115 17.41 -5.26 8.60
C ILE A 115 17.77 -6.75 8.64
N ALA A 116 17.65 -7.45 7.51
CA ALA A 116 17.83 -8.90 7.41
C ALA A 116 19.26 -9.39 7.70
N ALA A 117 20.27 -8.50 7.67
CA ALA A 117 21.63 -8.88 8.02
C ALA A 117 21.78 -9.02 9.56
N PRO A 118 22.38 -10.11 10.07
CA PRO A 118 22.64 -10.21 11.49
C PRO A 118 23.54 -9.05 11.91
N ARG A 119 23.23 -8.42 13.05
CA ARG A 119 24.21 -7.56 13.73
C ARG A 119 25.47 -8.40 13.87
N ARG A 120 26.58 -7.99 13.24
CA ARG A 120 27.89 -8.56 13.55
C ARG A 120 28.06 -8.40 15.06
N GLY A 121 28.06 -9.51 15.78
CA GLY A 121 28.33 -9.52 17.20
C GLY A 121 29.76 -9.05 17.44
N ASN A 122 29.91 -7.91 18.09
CA ASN A 122 30.51 -7.80 19.42
C ASN A 122 30.11 -6.45 20.02
#